data_AF-A0AAU1SL50-F1
#
_entry.id   AF-A0AAU1SL50-F1
#
_cell.length_a   1.000
_cell.length_b   1.000
_cell.length_c   1.000
_cell.angle_alpha   90.00
_cell.angle_beta   90.00
_cell.angle_gamma   90.00
#
_symmetry.space_group_name_H-M   'P 1'
#
loop_
_entity.id
_entity.type
_entity.pdbx_description
1 polymer ?
#
loop_
_entity_poly.entity_id
_entity_poly.type
_entity_poly.pdbx_seq_one_letter_code
_entity_poly.pdbx_strand_id
1 'polypeptide(L)'
;MERQRGGCLLNGCVTLLVLALALVGYGWWRLETAPGRTEARARDDVTRVAAATRTRLSAAAAGGSLLETELDRAFRKGPDSWAEERDGRHVTVTALLTGSTGVWMGTVTADGCYEFTVTPAAAPPPVHAREVPDGRCERLLPRPAREPADVARDLAAELRATAPKGTAGDSARWTILTSTPGVRLQDRAYEGSGAAQVTVALVWLDGGSGPRGWDCYEFRVRAPHTATFKPLKPDGCHRIQRERDARAEAARRDQLDEVAGRIRRALGDAVAQDGRLTDAGTRRVFALRQEDAVTPQQVLANLSHTDRSADGSRITLTARVNGLRSMPWYEGCYAFRVDLRARTVTARSTVKTCSVPGS
;
A
#
# COMPACT_ATOMS: atom_id res chain seq x y z
N MET A 1 23.63 -23.36 -66.98
CA MET A 1 24.12 -24.46 -66.11
C MET A 1 25.36 -23.96 -65.38
N GLU A 2 25.16 -23.23 -64.28
CA GLU A 2 26.24 -22.69 -63.47
C GLU A 2 26.69 -23.74 -62.45
N ARG A 3 27.93 -24.22 -62.60
CA ARG A 3 28.57 -25.10 -61.61
C ARG A 3 29.20 -24.23 -60.53
N GLN A 4 28.56 -24.21 -59.36
CA GLN A 4 29.15 -23.80 -58.09
C GLN A 4 30.47 -24.54 -57.85
N ARG A 5 31.58 -23.82 -57.92
CA ARG A 5 32.88 -24.21 -57.36
C ARG A 5 33.34 -23.12 -56.40
N GLY A 6 32.72 -23.08 -55.22
CA GLY A 6 33.16 -22.29 -54.08
C GLY A 6 32.69 -23.01 -52.83
N GLY A 7 33.60 -23.67 -52.09
CA GLY A 7 33.17 -24.45 -50.93
C GLY A 7 34.26 -25.02 -50.01
N CYS A 8 35.52 -25.18 -50.45
CA CYS A 8 36.52 -25.85 -49.58
C CYS A 8 37.28 -24.90 -48.65
N LEU A 9 37.65 -23.68 -49.08
CA LEU A 9 38.42 -22.74 -48.23
C LEU A 9 37.57 -22.05 -47.16
N LEU A 10 36.29 -21.76 -47.46
CA LEU A 10 35.36 -21.17 -46.49
C LEU A 10 35.01 -22.15 -45.37
N ASN A 11 34.83 -23.44 -45.66
CA ASN A 11 34.49 -24.43 -44.63
C ASN A 11 35.64 -24.69 -43.65
N GLY A 12 36.89 -24.71 -44.12
CA GLY A 12 38.06 -24.90 -43.24
C GLY A 12 38.27 -23.75 -42.26
N CYS A 13 38.16 -22.51 -42.74
CA CYS A 13 38.31 -21.31 -41.92
C CYS A 13 37.18 -21.18 -40.89
N VAL A 14 35.93 -21.45 -41.29
CA VAL A 14 34.78 -21.45 -40.38
C VAL A 14 34.93 -22.52 -39.30
N THR A 15 35.45 -23.71 -39.63
CA THR A 15 35.66 -24.78 -38.64
C THR A 15 36.69 -24.40 -37.59
N LEU A 16 37.80 -23.77 -37.99
CA LEU A 16 38.83 -23.28 -37.06
C LEU A 16 38.32 -22.16 -36.17
N LEU A 17 37.54 -21.23 -36.72
CA LEU A 17 36.90 -20.17 -35.95
C LEU A 17 35.92 -20.72 -34.91
N VAL A 18 35.09 -21.70 -35.29
CA VAL A 18 34.15 -22.37 -34.38
C VAL A 18 34.91 -23.12 -33.28
N LEU A 19 35.98 -23.83 -33.60
CA LEU A 19 36.81 -24.53 -32.61
C LEU A 19 37.50 -23.56 -31.64
N ALA A 20 38.05 -22.46 -32.16
CA ALA A 20 38.68 -21.41 -31.35
C ALA A 20 37.66 -20.76 -30.40
N LEU A 21 36.47 -20.43 -30.90
CA LEU A 21 35.36 -19.92 -30.08
C LEU A 21 34.93 -20.93 -29.02
N ALA A 22 34.85 -22.22 -29.36
CA ALA A 22 34.50 -23.28 -28.41
C ALA A 22 35.56 -23.42 -27.29
N LEU A 23 36.86 -23.34 -27.63
CA LEU A 23 37.94 -23.41 -26.64
C LEU A 23 37.99 -22.17 -25.74
N VAL A 24 37.79 -20.98 -26.30
CA VAL A 24 37.69 -19.73 -25.51
C VAL A 24 36.45 -19.78 -24.62
N GLY A 25 35.30 -20.21 -25.15
CA GLY A 25 34.08 -20.39 -24.38
C GLY A 25 34.23 -21.42 -23.26
N TYR A 26 34.86 -22.56 -23.53
CA TYR A 26 35.15 -23.58 -22.53
C TYR A 26 36.15 -23.09 -21.48
N GLY A 27 37.22 -22.40 -21.90
CA GLY A 27 38.21 -21.81 -21.00
C GLY A 27 37.60 -20.76 -20.07
N TRP A 28 36.78 -19.86 -20.63
CA TRP A 28 36.03 -18.86 -19.86
C TRP A 28 35.05 -19.53 -18.89
N TRP A 29 34.26 -20.48 -19.38
CA TRP A 29 33.31 -21.24 -18.55
C TRP A 29 34.03 -21.96 -17.41
N ARG A 30 35.17 -22.61 -17.67
CA ARG A 30 35.96 -23.33 -16.65
C ARG A 30 36.65 -22.39 -15.66
N LEU A 31 36.99 -21.17 -16.08
CA LEU A 31 37.49 -20.11 -15.20
C LEU A 31 36.36 -19.57 -14.30
N GLU A 32 35.15 -19.38 -14.83
CA GLU A 32 34.00 -18.94 -14.05
C GLU A 32 33.49 -20.00 -13.08
N THR A 33 33.53 -21.28 -13.48
CA THR A 33 33.05 -22.44 -12.70
C THR A 33 34.14 -23.16 -11.92
N ALA A 34 35.34 -22.57 -11.81
CA ALA A 34 36.45 -23.19 -11.08
C ALA A 34 36.02 -23.56 -9.65
N PRO A 35 36.22 -24.84 -9.23
CA PRO A 35 35.77 -25.32 -7.93
C PRO A 35 36.37 -24.45 -6.82
N GLY A 36 35.51 -23.97 -5.91
CA GLY A 36 35.87 -23.13 -4.77
C GLY A 36 35.76 -21.61 -4.98
N ARG A 37 35.75 -21.07 -6.21
CA ARG A 37 35.59 -19.61 -6.41
C ARG A 37 34.20 -19.10 -6.06
N THR A 38 33.18 -19.86 -6.46
CA THR A 38 31.77 -19.52 -6.18
C THR A 38 31.45 -19.63 -4.69
N GLU A 39 32.00 -20.64 -4.03
CA GLU A 39 31.92 -20.82 -2.57
C GLU A 39 32.65 -19.70 -1.82
N ALA A 40 33.86 -19.32 -2.26
CA ALA A 40 34.58 -18.18 -1.69
C ALA A 40 33.78 -16.87 -1.83
N ARG A 41 33.19 -16.62 -3.00
CA ARG A 41 32.31 -15.45 -3.21
C ARG A 41 31.07 -15.48 -2.33
N ALA A 42 30.47 -16.66 -2.12
CA ALA A 42 29.34 -16.80 -1.21
C ALA A 42 29.75 -16.51 0.24
N ARG A 43 30.93 -16.98 0.69
CA ARG A 43 31.51 -16.63 2.01
C ARG A 43 31.85 -15.14 2.15
N ASP A 44 32.38 -14.51 1.11
CA ASP A 44 32.60 -13.05 1.09
C ASP A 44 31.27 -12.31 1.25
N ASP A 45 30.19 -12.82 0.63
CA ASP A 45 28.86 -12.25 0.77
C ASP A 45 28.30 -12.43 2.20
N VAL A 46 28.53 -13.58 2.86
CA VAL A 46 28.22 -13.76 4.30
C VAL A 46 28.90 -12.66 5.14
N THR A 47 30.19 -12.42 4.91
CA THR A 47 30.96 -11.39 5.64
C THR A 47 30.39 -9.99 5.39
N ARG A 48 29.95 -9.71 4.16
CA ARG A 48 29.29 -8.45 3.81
C ARG A 48 27.93 -8.31 4.50
N VAL A 49 27.14 -9.37 4.56
CA VAL A 49 25.86 -9.41 5.30
C VAL A 49 26.09 -9.19 6.80
N ALA A 50 27.14 -9.77 7.38
CA ALA A 50 27.53 -9.54 8.77
C ALA A 50 27.89 -8.07 9.03
N ALA A 51 28.69 -7.45 8.17
CA ALA A 51 29.05 -6.04 8.27
C ALA A 51 27.83 -5.10 8.12
N ALA A 52 26.91 -5.42 7.20
CA ALA A 52 25.66 -4.68 7.04
C ALA A 52 24.77 -4.81 8.28
N THR A 53 24.67 -6.03 8.85
CA THR A 53 23.91 -6.29 10.08
C THR A 53 24.49 -5.53 11.27
N ARG A 54 25.81 -5.53 11.43
CA ARG A 54 26.53 -4.72 12.42
C ARG A 54 26.14 -3.23 12.34
N THR A 55 26.09 -2.68 11.13
CA THR A 55 25.72 -1.29 10.89
C THR A 55 24.27 -1.01 11.28
N ARG A 56 23.34 -1.91 10.94
CA ARG A 56 21.92 -1.80 11.33
C ARG A 56 21.74 -1.87 12.85
N LEU A 57 22.43 -2.80 13.52
CA LEU A 57 22.39 -2.93 14.98
C LEU A 57 22.93 -1.69 15.68
N SER A 58 24.01 -1.09 15.17
CA SER A 58 24.55 0.16 15.71
C SER A 58 23.56 1.32 15.53
N ALA A 59 22.92 1.41 14.36
CA ALA A 59 21.90 2.43 14.10
C ALA A 59 20.66 2.25 14.98
N ALA A 60 20.21 1.01 15.20
CA ALA A 60 19.11 0.69 16.10
C ALA A 60 19.42 1.06 17.56
N ALA A 61 20.61 0.69 18.02
CA ALA A 61 21.06 0.96 19.38
C ALA A 61 21.33 2.46 19.67
N ALA A 62 21.32 3.34 18.67
CA ALA A 62 21.59 4.76 18.84
C ALA A 62 20.60 5.48 19.78
N GLY A 63 19.42 4.88 20.01
CA GLY A 63 18.44 5.38 20.98
C GLY A 63 18.76 5.07 22.44
N GLY A 64 19.87 4.39 22.75
CA GLY A 64 20.25 4.00 24.12
C GLY A 64 19.62 2.68 24.58
N SER A 65 18.69 2.13 23.79
CA SER A 65 18.05 0.84 23.99
C SER A 65 18.04 0.07 22.68
N LEU A 66 17.97 -1.26 22.76
CA LEU A 66 17.79 -2.13 21.61
C LEU A 66 16.55 -2.99 21.86
N LEU A 67 15.45 -2.62 21.21
CA LEU A 67 14.17 -3.31 21.30
C LEU A 67 14.17 -4.55 20.40
N GLU A 68 13.29 -5.49 20.69
CA GLU A 68 13.24 -6.74 19.94
C GLU A 68 12.71 -6.53 18.51
N THR A 69 11.76 -5.60 18.31
CA THR A 69 11.33 -5.15 16.97
C THR A 69 12.45 -4.50 16.16
N GLU A 70 13.40 -3.84 16.82
CA GLU A 70 14.59 -3.30 16.17
C GLU A 70 15.55 -4.41 15.71
N LEU A 71 15.69 -5.47 16.50
CA LEU A 71 16.42 -6.67 16.12
C LEU A 71 15.73 -7.38 14.95
N ASP A 72 14.42 -7.61 15.02
CA ASP A 72 13.63 -8.21 13.94
C ASP A 72 13.87 -7.48 12.61
N ARG A 73 13.97 -6.14 12.63
CA ARG A 73 14.30 -5.35 11.45
C ARG A 73 15.76 -5.44 11.02
N ALA A 74 16.71 -5.50 11.95
CA ALA A 74 18.12 -5.68 11.64
C ALA A 74 18.36 -7.01 10.89
N PHE A 75 17.62 -8.05 11.27
CA PHE A 75 17.69 -9.41 10.73
C PHE A 75 16.63 -9.75 9.66
N ARG A 76 15.77 -8.80 9.23
CA ARG A 76 14.68 -9.05 8.27
C ARG A 76 15.10 -9.70 6.93
N LYS A 77 16.34 -9.49 6.49
CA LYS A 77 16.92 -10.11 5.28
C LYS A 77 17.94 -11.22 5.60
N GLY A 78 18.04 -11.58 6.87
CA GLY A 78 18.96 -12.58 7.38
C GLY A 78 18.22 -13.88 7.72
N PRO A 79 18.81 -14.74 8.56
CA PRO A 79 18.23 -16.04 8.89
C PRO A 79 16.87 -15.95 9.56
N ASP A 80 16.08 -17.00 9.34
CA ASP A 80 14.86 -17.28 10.10
C ASP A 80 15.16 -17.60 11.59
N SER A 81 16.43 -17.80 11.95
CA SER A 81 16.90 -18.14 13.29
C SER A 81 18.00 -17.20 13.80
N TRP A 82 17.67 -16.47 14.85
CA TRP A 82 18.62 -15.76 15.69
C TRP A 82 18.15 -15.85 17.15
N ALA A 83 19.07 -15.75 18.09
CA ALA A 83 18.76 -15.69 19.53
C ALA A 83 19.44 -14.49 20.15
N GLU A 84 18.78 -13.87 21.11
CA GLU A 84 19.37 -12.84 21.95
C GLU A 84 19.62 -13.34 23.37
N GLU A 85 20.69 -12.84 23.96
CA GLU A 85 20.99 -12.92 25.38
C GLU A 85 21.25 -11.50 25.89
N ARG A 86 20.56 -11.11 26.95
CA ARG A 86 20.67 -9.77 27.54
C ARG A 86 21.36 -9.88 28.89
N ASP A 87 22.59 -9.37 28.97
CA ASP A 87 23.37 -9.29 30.21
C ASP A 87 23.46 -7.82 30.66
N GLY A 88 22.33 -7.30 31.13
CA GLY A 88 22.16 -5.95 31.71
C GLY A 88 22.54 -4.79 30.77
N ARG A 89 23.85 -4.59 30.58
CA ARG A 89 24.45 -3.54 29.73
C ARG A 89 24.73 -4.00 28.30
N HIS A 90 24.77 -5.30 28.05
CA HIS A 90 25.12 -5.87 26.75
C HIS A 90 23.95 -6.67 26.19
N VAL A 91 23.76 -6.56 24.87
CA VAL A 91 22.87 -7.44 24.11
C VAL A 91 23.74 -8.26 23.18
N THR A 92 23.81 -9.55 23.41
CA THR A 92 24.51 -10.50 22.55
C THR A 92 23.49 -11.17 21.64
N VAL A 93 23.70 -11.10 20.33
CA VAL A 93 22.82 -11.73 19.34
C VAL A 93 23.61 -12.75 18.54
N THR A 94 23.17 -14.00 18.56
CA THR A 94 23.73 -15.07 17.72
C THR A 94 22.80 -15.33 16.55
N ALA A 95 23.33 -15.33 15.32
CA ALA A 95 22.54 -15.48 14.10
C ALA A 95 23.31 -16.28 13.03
N LEU A 96 22.59 -17.13 12.29
CA LEU A 96 23.11 -17.88 11.14
C LEU A 96 23.03 -17.05 9.85
N LEU A 97 24.08 -16.39 9.41
CA LEU A 97 23.98 -15.53 8.21
C LEU A 97 24.19 -16.33 6.92
N THR A 98 23.29 -16.16 5.95
CA THR A 98 23.43 -16.74 4.61
C THR A 98 23.87 -15.67 3.61
N GLY A 99 24.92 -15.97 2.86
CA GLY A 99 25.39 -15.20 1.70
C GLY A 99 25.14 -15.98 0.43
N SER A 100 24.94 -15.28 -0.68
CA SER A 100 24.65 -15.93 -1.97
C SER A 100 25.36 -15.27 -3.13
N THR A 101 25.79 -16.09 -4.09
CA THR A 101 26.27 -15.60 -5.39
C THR A 101 25.48 -16.25 -6.52
N GLY A 102 25.04 -15.44 -7.48
CA GLY A 102 24.46 -15.94 -8.72
C GLY A 102 25.52 -16.62 -9.58
N VAL A 103 25.14 -17.73 -10.21
CA VAL A 103 25.91 -18.42 -11.26
C VAL A 103 24.99 -18.70 -12.44
N TRP A 104 25.53 -18.97 -13.63
CA TRP A 104 24.73 -19.15 -14.84
C TRP A 104 23.60 -20.20 -14.69
N MET A 105 23.84 -21.28 -13.94
CA MET A 105 22.83 -22.35 -13.72
C MET A 105 22.23 -22.39 -12.30
N GLY A 106 22.28 -21.30 -11.53
CA GLY A 106 21.63 -21.29 -10.21
C GLY A 106 22.22 -20.29 -9.21
N THR A 107 22.10 -20.65 -7.93
CA THR A 107 22.66 -19.88 -6.81
C THR A 107 23.52 -20.80 -5.98
N VAL A 108 24.68 -20.29 -5.56
CA VAL A 108 25.52 -20.93 -4.55
C VAL A 108 25.36 -20.13 -3.27
N THR A 109 24.95 -20.80 -2.21
CA THR A 109 24.82 -20.21 -0.87
C THR A 109 25.96 -20.68 0.02
N ALA A 110 26.36 -19.82 0.95
CA ALA A 110 27.20 -20.19 2.08
C ALA A 110 26.56 -19.64 3.34
N ASP A 111 26.74 -20.36 4.44
CA ASP A 111 26.29 -19.93 5.75
C ASP A 111 27.50 -19.60 6.63
N GLY A 112 27.30 -18.75 7.63
CA GLY A 112 28.27 -18.50 8.68
C GLY A 112 27.58 -18.07 9.97
N CYS A 113 28.02 -18.64 11.09
CA CYS A 113 27.45 -18.31 12.40
C CYS A 113 28.14 -17.09 13.00
N TYR A 114 27.38 -16.03 13.30
CA TYR A 114 27.91 -14.78 13.84
C TYR A 114 27.32 -14.45 15.20
N GLU A 115 28.17 -13.90 16.07
CA GLU A 115 27.79 -13.31 17.34
C GLU A 115 28.03 -11.79 17.29
N PHE A 116 26.99 -11.04 17.64
CA PHE A 116 26.99 -9.58 17.72
C PHE A 116 26.83 -9.12 19.16
N THR A 117 27.85 -8.51 19.73
CA THR A 117 27.76 -7.89 21.07
C THR A 117 27.53 -6.39 20.91
N VAL A 118 26.37 -5.92 21.38
CA VAL A 118 25.95 -4.52 21.33
C VAL A 118 25.96 -3.94 22.74
N THR A 119 26.50 -2.72 22.90
CA THR A 119 26.38 -1.92 24.14
C THR A 119 25.51 -0.70 23.89
N PRO A 120 24.18 -0.76 24.11
CA PRO A 120 23.27 0.29 23.63
C PRO A 120 23.48 1.66 24.28
N ALA A 121 23.88 1.70 25.55
CA ALA A 121 24.00 2.93 26.33
C ALA A 121 25.24 3.80 25.98
N ALA A 122 26.14 3.34 25.11
CA ALA A 122 27.32 4.09 24.70
C ALA A 122 27.05 4.93 23.44
N ALA A 123 27.73 6.07 23.29
CA ALA A 123 27.60 6.96 22.14
C ALA A 123 28.97 7.20 21.47
N PRO A 124 29.20 6.69 20.22
CA PRO A 124 28.33 5.81 19.44
C PRO A 124 28.24 4.40 20.05
N PRO A 125 27.12 3.67 19.86
CA PRO A 125 26.96 2.33 20.42
C PRO A 125 27.91 1.35 19.72
N PRO A 126 28.91 0.80 20.43
CA PRO A 126 29.84 -0.15 19.82
C PRO A 126 29.09 -1.45 19.56
N VAL A 127 29.26 -1.95 18.34
CA VAL A 127 28.84 -3.30 17.96
C VAL A 127 30.10 -4.06 17.56
N HIS A 128 30.37 -5.15 18.28
CA HIS A 128 31.41 -6.11 17.92
C HIS A 128 30.75 -7.29 17.21
N ALA A 129 31.27 -7.68 16.06
CA ALA A 129 30.82 -8.84 15.32
C ALA A 129 31.98 -9.83 15.22
N ARG A 130 31.73 -11.09 15.53
CA ARG A 130 32.69 -12.18 15.36
C ARG A 130 32.01 -13.41 14.80
N GLU A 131 32.70 -14.13 13.95
CA GLU A 131 32.29 -15.46 13.52
C GLU A 131 32.54 -16.46 14.67
N VAL A 132 31.62 -17.39 14.87
CA VAL A 132 31.67 -18.43 15.90
C VAL A 132 31.43 -19.81 15.27
N PRO A 133 31.80 -20.92 15.92
CA PRO A 133 31.59 -22.26 15.35
C PRO A 133 30.12 -22.54 15.05
N ASP A 134 29.83 -23.21 13.91
CA ASP A 134 28.47 -23.47 13.42
C ASP A 134 27.56 -24.16 14.44
N GLY A 135 28.13 -25.04 15.29
CA GLY A 135 27.40 -25.71 16.37
C GLY A 135 26.76 -24.77 17.40
N ARG A 136 27.12 -23.48 17.44
CA ARG A 136 26.39 -22.44 18.20
C ARG A 136 25.06 -22.09 17.52
N CYS A 137 25.04 -21.99 16.20
CA CYS A 137 23.84 -21.67 15.43
C CYS A 137 22.92 -22.88 15.25
N GLU A 138 23.45 -24.10 15.17
CA GLU A 138 22.65 -25.33 15.12
C GLU A 138 21.75 -25.52 16.35
N ARG A 139 22.10 -24.87 17.47
CA ARG A 139 21.32 -24.90 18.71
C ARG A 139 20.28 -23.79 18.82
N LEU A 140 20.19 -22.91 17.81
CA LEU A 140 19.18 -21.86 17.77
C LEU A 140 17.81 -22.51 17.57
N LEU A 141 16.97 -22.41 18.60
CA LEU A 141 15.58 -22.80 18.48
C LEU A 141 14.84 -21.74 17.65
N PRO A 142 13.83 -22.13 16.84
CA PRO A 142 12.91 -21.18 16.25
C PRO A 142 12.35 -20.25 17.33
N ARG A 143 12.37 -18.94 17.08
CA ARG A 143 11.84 -18.00 18.07
C ARG A 143 10.33 -18.22 18.21
N PRO A 144 9.79 -18.27 19.44
CA PRO A 144 8.35 -18.30 19.61
C PRO A 144 7.75 -17.03 18.97
N ALA A 145 6.57 -17.17 18.38
CA ALA A 145 5.83 -16.00 17.90
C ALA A 145 5.61 -15.04 19.07
N ARG A 146 5.91 -13.76 18.84
CA ARG A 146 5.71 -12.72 19.86
C ARG A 146 4.22 -12.44 20.03
N GLU A 147 3.80 -12.17 21.26
CA GLU A 147 2.45 -11.68 21.47
C GLU A 147 2.28 -10.29 20.83
N PRO A 148 1.20 -10.04 20.08
CA PRO A 148 0.96 -8.75 19.43
C PRO A 148 1.02 -7.55 20.38
N ALA A 149 0.66 -7.73 21.64
CA ALA A 149 0.69 -6.68 22.66
C ALA A 149 2.12 -6.22 22.98
N ASP A 150 3.08 -7.15 22.97
CA ASP A 150 4.49 -6.84 23.21
C ASP A 150 5.11 -6.14 22.00
N VAL A 151 4.81 -6.61 20.79
CA VAL A 151 5.17 -5.92 19.54
C VAL A 151 4.60 -4.50 19.52
N ALA A 152 3.34 -4.33 19.92
CA ALA A 152 2.71 -3.01 19.99
C ALA A 152 3.38 -2.08 21.01
N ARG A 153 3.82 -2.62 22.15
CA ARG A 153 4.55 -1.86 23.17
C ARG A 153 5.89 -1.35 22.66
N ASP A 154 6.66 -2.21 21.99
CA ASP A 154 7.94 -1.85 21.39
C ASP A 154 7.76 -0.79 20.30
N LEU A 155 6.82 -1.02 19.37
CA LEU A 155 6.50 -0.05 18.31
C LEU A 155 6.10 1.31 18.88
N ALA A 156 5.32 1.35 19.97
CA ALA A 156 4.95 2.61 20.62
C ALA A 156 6.17 3.30 21.25
N ALA A 157 7.12 2.56 21.82
CA ALA A 157 8.37 3.14 22.33
C ALA A 157 9.22 3.75 21.20
N GLU A 158 9.35 3.05 20.08
CA GLU A 158 10.08 3.56 18.91
C GLU A 158 9.42 4.78 18.26
N LEU A 159 8.08 4.75 18.10
CA LEU A 159 7.32 5.88 17.59
C LEU A 159 7.46 7.10 18.51
N ARG A 160 7.57 6.88 19.82
CA ARG A 160 7.86 7.95 20.79
C ARG A 160 9.25 8.54 20.60
N ALA A 161 10.26 7.71 20.37
CA ALA A 161 11.64 8.14 20.15
C ALA A 161 11.80 8.95 18.83
N THR A 162 10.96 8.67 17.82
CA THR A 162 10.94 9.42 16.55
C THR A 162 10.02 10.64 16.56
N ALA A 163 9.14 10.76 17.55
CA ALA A 163 8.20 11.87 17.68
C ALA A 163 8.81 13.30 17.68
N PRO A 164 10.03 13.56 18.20
CA PRO A 164 10.60 14.92 18.28
C PRO A 164 10.99 15.50 16.92
N LYS A 165 11.11 14.68 15.87
CA LYS A 165 11.67 15.07 14.56
C LYS A 165 10.68 15.82 13.65
N GLY A 166 9.53 16.27 14.18
CA GLY A 166 8.53 17.04 13.44
C GLY A 166 7.99 16.28 12.21
N THR A 167 7.67 17.00 11.14
CA THR A 167 7.18 16.44 9.87
C THR A 167 8.24 15.59 9.14
N ALA A 168 9.52 15.90 9.33
CA ALA A 168 10.62 15.04 8.86
C ALA A 168 10.64 13.66 9.57
N GLY A 169 10.04 13.58 10.75
CA GLY A 169 9.83 12.33 11.49
C GLY A 169 8.70 11.46 10.95
N ASP A 170 7.80 11.98 10.10
CA ASP A 170 6.66 11.20 9.62
C ASP A 170 7.09 10.02 8.75
N SER A 171 8.01 10.23 7.79
CA SER A 171 8.55 9.16 6.96
C SER A 171 9.25 8.07 7.80
N ALA A 172 9.98 8.48 8.83
CA ALA A 172 10.64 7.56 9.76
C ALA A 172 9.63 6.72 10.56
N ARG A 173 8.55 7.33 11.07
CA ARG A 173 7.47 6.63 11.79
C ARG A 173 6.80 5.56 10.91
N TRP A 174 6.53 5.89 9.65
CA TRP A 174 5.94 4.92 8.70
C TRP A 174 6.91 3.82 8.30
N THR A 175 8.19 4.16 8.22
CA THR A 175 9.24 3.18 7.97
C THR A 175 9.27 2.19 9.12
N ILE A 176 9.24 2.61 10.39
CA ILE A 176 9.18 1.69 11.55
C ILE A 176 8.03 0.68 11.40
N LEU A 177 6.81 1.17 11.15
CA LEU A 177 5.62 0.30 11.04
C LEU A 177 5.68 -0.65 9.83
N THR A 178 6.10 -0.18 8.66
CA THR A 178 6.10 -1.01 7.43
C THR A 178 7.35 -1.86 7.29
N SER A 179 8.41 -1.53 8.03
CA SER A 179 9.67 -2.28 7.97
C SER A 179 9.75 -3.42 8.98
N THR A 180 8.92 -3.43 10.02
CA THR A 180 8.90 -4.46 11.07
C THR A 180 8.18 -5.74 10.58
N PRO A 181 8.81 -6.93 10.69
CA PRO A 181 8.16 -8.22 10.40
C PRO A 181 6.88 -8.42 11.21
N GLY A 182 5.88 -9.08 10.62
CA GLY A 182 4.58 -9.31 11.28
C GLY A 182 3.72 -8.06 11.46
N VAL A 183 4.12 -6.90 10.93
CA VAL A 183 3.38 -5.64 11.03
C VAL A 183 2.84 -5.23 9.66
N ARG A 184 1.54 -4.95 9.58
CA ARG A 184 0.89 -4.46 8.36
C ARG A 184 0.06 -3.21 8.64
N LEU A 185 0.53 -2.08 8.12
CA LEU A 185 -0.21 -0.81 8.15
C LEU A 185 -1.47 -0.93 7.27
N GLN A 186 -2.65 -0.80 7.88
CA GLN A 186 -3.93 -0.86 7.19
C GLN A 186 -4.35 0.51 6.67
N ASP A 187 -4.26 1.53 7.52
CA ASP A 187 -4.61 2.91 7.17
C ASP A 187 -3.99 3.90 8.16
N ARG A 188 -4.05 5.18 7.82
CA ARG A 188 -3.59 6.28 8.66
C ARG A 188 -4.46 7.51 8.51
N ALA A 189 -4.60 8.30 9.56
CA ALA A 189 -5.27 9.59 9.52
C ALA A 189 -4.47 10.62 10.31
N TYR A 190 -4.76 11.88 10.02
CA TYR A 190 -4.27 13.01 10.80
C TYR A 190 -5.48 13.66 11.44
N GLU A 191 -5.49 13.73 12.77
CA GLU A 191 -6.53 14.37 13.55
C GLU A 191 -5.98 15.69 14.12
N GLY A 192 -6.77 16.76 14.10
CA GLY A 192 -6.35 18.09 14.56
C GLY A 192 -5.47 18.84 13.54
N SER A 193 -4.96 20.00 13.95
CA SER A 193 -4.13 20.89 13.13
C SER A 193 -2.97 21.50 13.94
N GLY A 194 -1.89 21.89 13.25
CA GLY A 194 -0.72 22.53 13.85
C GLY A 194 -0.06 21.67 14.94
N ALA A 195 0.29 22.28 16.07
CA ALA A 195 0.96 21.62 17.19
C ALA A 195 0.10 20.58 17.94
N ALA A 196 -1.22 20.56 17.69
CA ALA A 196 -2.13 19.57 18.26
C ALA A 196 -2.38 18.38 17.33
N GLN A 197 -1.72 18.33 16.17
CA GLN A 197 -1.91 17.25 15.21
C GLN A 197 -1.50 15.89 15.82
N VAL A 198 -2.42 14.93 15.71
CA VAL A 198 -2.24 13.55 16.11
C VAL A 198 -2.25 12.67 14.87
N THR A 199 -1.19 11.90 14.68
CA THR A 199 -1.13 10.86 13.67
C THR A 199 -1.76 9.60 14.24
N VAL A 200 -2.80 9.10 13.58
CA VAL A 200 -3.46 7.84 13.92
C VAL A 200 -3.07 6.81 12.88
N ALA A 201 -2.59 5.64 13.32
CA ALA A 201 -2.25 4.52 12.45
C ALA A 201 -3.03 3.28 12.88
N LEU A 202 -3.71 2.64 11.93
CA LEU A 202 -4.38 1.36 12.14
C LEU A 202 -3.48 0.26 11.59
N VAL A 203 -3.12 -0.69 12.45
CA VAL A 203 -2.06 -1.66 12.19
C VAL A 203 -2.55 -3.05 12.55
N TRP A 204 -2.33 -4.01 11.66
CA TRP A 204 -2.47 -5.43 11.94
C TRP A 204 -1.13 -5.99 12.42
N LEU A 205 -1.17 -6.73 13.52
CA LEU A 205 -0.02 -7.42 14.09
C LEU A 205 -0.26 -8.94 14.06
N ASP A 206 0.71 -9.69 13.53
CA ASP A 206 0.70 -11.16 13.47
C ASP A 206 0.92 -11.79 14.85
N GLY A 207 0.60 -13.08 15.00
CA GLY A 207 0.67 -13.82 16.27
C GLY A 207 -0.53 -13.62 17.18
N GLY A 208 -1.60 -13.02 16.66
CA GLY A 208 -2.83 -12.69 17.40
C GLY A 208 -3.91 -13.77 17.37
N SER A 209 -4.99 -13.49 18.09
CA SER A 209 -6.18 -14.37 18.18
C SER A 209 -7.26 -14.04 17.15
N GLY A 210 -7.14 -12.92 16.44
CA GLY A 210 -8.09 -12.48 15.43
C GLY A 210 -8.03 -13.26 14.11
N PRO A 211 -8.82 -12.84 13.10
CA PRO A 211 -8.93 -13.53 11.82
C PRO A 211 -7.55 -13.70 11.14
N ARG A 212 -7.23 -14.94 10.76
CA ARG A 212 -5.94 -15.34 10.15
C ARG A 212 -4.72 -15.17 11.08
N GLY A 213 -4.92 -15.09 12.39
CA GLY A 213 -3.83 -14.88 13.36
C GLY A 213 -3.41 -13.43 13.53
N TRP A 214 -4.27 -12.45 13.19
CA TRP A 214 -3.93 -11.03 13.26
C TRP A 214 -4.79 -10.29 14.28
N ASP A 215 -4.16 -9.48 15.12
CA ASP A 215 -4.82 -8.55 16.01
C ASP A 215 -4.69 -7.11 15.51
N CYS A 216 -5.76 -6.34 15.64
CA CYS A 216 -5.80 -4.94 15.19
C CYS A 216 -5.42 -4.00 16.33
N TYR A 217 -4.58 -3.00 16.04
CA TYR A 217 -4.17 -1.96 16.97
C TYR A 217 -4.32 -0.57 16.36
N GLU A 218 -4.71 0.39 17.20
CA GLU A 218 -4.65 1.83 16.88
C GLU A 218 -3.46 2.44 17.60
N PHE A 219 -2.51 2.97 16.84
CA PHE A 219 -1.42 3.80 17.35
C PHE A 219 -1.80 5.26 17.21
N ARG A 220 -1.62 6.04 18.28
CA ARG A 220 -1.80 7.49 18.27
C ARG A 220 -0.47 8.14 18.65
N VAL A 221 0.10 8.88 17.71
CA VAL A 221 1.38 9.57 17.85
C VAL A 221 1.13 11.07 17.81
N ARG A 222 1.60 11.78 18.82
CA ARG A 222 1.54 13.25 18.90
C ARG A 222 2.92 13.77 19.29
N ALA A 223 3.39 14.73 18.49
CA ALA A 223 4.64 15.42 18.76
C ALA A 223 4.53 16.27 20.04
N PRO A 224 5.62 16.45 20.81
CA PRO A 224 6.98 15.96 20.54
C PRO A 224 7.31 14.56 21.10
N HIS A 225 6.55 14.01 22.06
CA HIS A 225 6.98 12.81 22.81
C HIS A 225 5.87 11.84 23.21
N THR A 226 4.73 11.82 22.52
CA THR A 226 3.63 10.94 22.90
C THR A 226 3.34 9.93 21.79
N ALA A 227 3.37 8.66 22.17
CA ALA A 227 2.91 7.55 21.35
C ALA A 227 2.19 6.57 22.28
N THR A 228 0.96 6.24 21.91
CA THR A 228 0.09 5.32 22.65
C THR A 228 -0.49 4.31 21.68
N PHE A 229 -0.88 3.15 22.19
CA PHE A 229 -1.54 2.12 21.41
C PHE A 229 -2.72 1.55 22.19
N LYS A 230 -3.72 1.03 21.48
CA LYS A 230 -4.80 0.25 22.06
C LYS A 230 -5.22 -0.88 21.12
N PRO A 231 -5.58 -2.06 21.63
CA PRO A 231 -6.17 -3.09 20.80
C PRO A 231 -7.55 -2.64 20.30
N LEU A 232 -7.90 -3.08 19.11
CA LEU A 232 -9.20 -2.86 18.48
C LEU A 232 -9.82 -4.22 18.14
N LYS A 233 -11.15 -4.24 18.05
CA LYS A 233 -11.86 -5.34 17.38
C LYS A 233 -11.40 -5.44 15.92
N PRO A 234 -11.47 -6.62 15.26
CA PRO A 234 -11.04 -6.79 13.87
C PRO A 234 -11.62 -5.74 12.91
N ASP A 235 -12.91 -5.43 13.01
CA ASP A 235 -13.56 -4.42 12.17
C ASP A 235 -13.03 -2.99 12.39
N GLY A 236 -12.36 -2.74 13.51
CA GLY A 236 -11.77 -1.45 13.86
C GLY A 236 -10.67 -1.01 12.90
N CYS A 237 -9.93 -1.95 12.31
CA CYS A 237 -8.83 -1.63 11.39
C CYS A 237 -9.29 -1.01 10.07
N HIS A 238 -10.56 -1.20 9.69
CA HIS A 238 -11.14 -0.58 8.50
C HIS A 238 -11.93 0.71 8.81
N ARG A 239 -11.86 1.22 10.05
CA ARG A 239 -12.63 2.42 10.46
C ARG A 239 -12.32 3.64 9.60
N ILE A 240 -11.05 3.99 9.43
CA ILE A 240 -10.64 5.17 8.65
C ILE A 240 -11.07 5.03 7.19
N GLN A 241 -10.89 3.86 6.60
CA GLN A 241 -11.35 3.57 5.24
C GLN A 241 -12.87 3.77 5.12
N ARG A 242 -13.68 3.22 6.03
CA ARG A 242 -15.13 3.42 6.05
C ARG A 242 -15.51 4.90 6.20
N GLU A 243 -14.83 5.64 7.06
CA GLU A 243 -15.08 7.08 7.22
C GLU A 243 -14.76 7.86 5.94
N ARG A 244 -13.68 7.52 5.23
CA ARG A 244 -13.36 8.12 3.92
C ARG A 244 -14.37 7.74 2.86
N ASP A 245 -14.76 6.47 2.79
CA ASP A 245 -15.73 5.97 1.83
C ASP A 245 -17.10 6.63 2.05
N ALA A 246 -17.51 6.79 3.31
CA ALA A 246 -18.73 7.52 3.67
C ALA A 246 -18.66 9.00 3.30
N ARG A 247 -17.53 9.68 3.53
CA ARG A 247 -17.34 11.08 3.10
C ARG A 247 -17.35 11.20 1.57
N ALA A 248 -16.71 10.27 0.88
CA ALA A 248 -16.72 10.22 -0.58
C ALA A 248 -18.13 9.93 -1.11
N GLU A 249 -18.91 9.07 -0.46
CA GLU A 249 -20.31 8.85 -0.79
C GLU A 249 -21.19 10.08 -0.54
N ALA A 250 -21.03 10.76 0.59
CA ALA A 250 -21.73 12.01 0.87
C ALA A 250 -21.41 13.08 -0.18
N ALA A 251 -20.12 13.31 -0.47
CA ALA A 251 -19.69 14.26 -1.49
C ALA A 251 -20.21 13.89 -2.90
N ARG A 252 -20.35 12.59 -3.20
CA ARG A 252 -20.98 12.13 -4.45
C ARG A 252 -22.48 12.45 -4.48
N ARG A 253 -23.19 12.23 -3.37
CA ARG A 253 -24.62 12.58 -3.26
C ARG A 253 -24.83 14.09 -3.42
N ASP A 254 -24.00 14.91 -2.79
CA ASP A 254 -24.08 16.37 -2.88
C ASP A 254 -23.91 16.86 -4.34
N GLN A 255 -22.97 16.29 -5.10
CA GLN A 255 -22.80 16.62 -6.52
C GLN A 255 -24.03 16.24 -7.36
N LEU A 256 -24.62 15.08 -7.11
CA LEU A 256 -25.82 14.64 -7.81
C LEU A 256 -27.04 15.51 -7.47
N ASP A 257 -27.18 15.89 -6.19
CA ASP A 257 -28.24 16.78 -5.73
C ASP A 257 -28.10 18.19 -6.32
N GLU A 258 -26.87 18.67 -6.51
CA GLU A 258 -26.61 19.94 -7.20
C GLU A 258 -27.10 19.90 -8.65
N VAL A 259 -26.76 18.85 -9.40
CA VAL A 259 -27.20 18.69 -10.80
C VAL A 259 -28.71 18.52 -10.88
N ALA A 260 -29.31 17.70 -10.02
CA ALA A 260 -30.76 17.58 -9.91
C ALA A 260 -31.40 18.94 -9.57
N GLY A 261 -30.77 19.75 -8.73
CA GLY A 261 -31.19 21.11 -8.42
C GLY A 261 -31.16 22.06 -9.63
N ARG A 262 -30.18 21.91 -10.54
CA ARG A 262 -30.12 22.65 -11.81
C ARG A 262 -31.26 22.25 -12.75
N ILE A 263 -31.48 20.94 -12.93
CA ILE A 263 -32.57 20.40 -13.76
C ILE A 263 -33.94 20.84 -13.22
N ARG A 264 -34.14 20.76 -11.90
CA ARG A 264 -35.37 21.19 -11.22
C ARG A 264 -35.69 22.66 -11.50
N ARG A 265 -34.69 23.54 -11.42
CA ARG A 265 -34.85 24.97 -11.73
C ARG A 265 -35.22 25.16 -13.21
N ALA A 266 -34.50 24.54 -14.13
CA ALA A 266 -34.79 24.64 -15.56
C ALA A 266 -36.19 24.12 -15.94
N LEU A 267 -36.66 23.03 -15.31
CA LEU A 267 -38.05 22.57 -15.45
C LEU A 267 -39.05 23.58 -14.89
N GLY A 268 -38.74 24.18 -13.74
CA GLY A 268 -39.57 25.22 -13.12
C GLY A 268 -39.71 26.45 -14.01
N ASP A 269 -38.61 26.92 -14.58
CA ASP A 269 -38.58 28.07 -15.49
C ASP A 269 -39.40 27.79 -16.76
N ALA A 270 -39.27 26.59 -17.34
CA ALA A 270 -40.06 26.18 -18.51
C ALA A 270 -41.57 26.16 -18.20
N VAL A 271 -41.97 25.67 -17.04
CA VAL A 271 -43.38 25.66 -16.60
C VAL A 271 -43.88 27.06 -16.29
N ALA A 272 -43.04 27.93 -15.71
CA ALA A 272 -43.40 29.29 -15.36
C ALA A 272 -43.66 30.17 -16.58
N GLN A 273 -42.91 29.97 -17.67
CA GLN A 273 -43.05 30.73 -18.92
C GLN A 273 -44.35 30.39 -19.66
N ASP A 274 -44.59 29.09 -19.93
CA ASP A 274 -45.66 28.66 -20.84
C ASP A 274 -46.89 28.07 -20.12
N GLY A 275 -46.83 27.90 -18.80
CA GLY A 275 -47.86 27.19 -18.02
C GLY A 275 -47.99 25.71 -18.40
N ARG A 276 -47.08 25.19 -19.23
CA ARG A 276 -47.07 23.84 -19.80
C ARG A 276 -45.65 23.34 -19.88
N LEU A 277 -45.48 22.02 -19.78
CA LEU A 277 -44.20 21.35 -20.04
C LEU A 277 -44.32 20.51 -21.31
N THR A 278 -43.80 21.04 -22.42
CA THR A 278 -43.81 20.37 -23.73
C THR A 278 -42.71 19.31 -23.82
N ASP A 279 -42.85 18.35 -24.74
CA ASP A 279 -41.78 17.38 -25.03
C ASP A 279 -40.48 18.06 -25.47
N ALA A 280 -40.60 19.14 -26.26
CA ALA A 280 -39.45 19.95 -26.67
C ALA A 280 -38.80 20.69 -25.50
N GLY A 281 -39.60 21.24 -24.58
CA GLY A 281 -39.10 21.83 -23.32
C GLY A 281 -38.37 20.80 -22.47
N THR A 282 -38.96 19.61 -22.30
CA THR A 282 -38.36 18.50 -21.57
C THR A 282 -37.02 18.08 -22.20
N ARG A 283 -36.98 17.86 -23.52
CA ARG A 283 -35.73 17.52 -24.22
C ARG A 283 -34.65 18.58 -24.06
N ARG A 284 -35.00 19.88 -24.11
CA ARG A 284 -34.04 20.97 -23.89
C ARG A 284 -33.44 20.93 -22.48
N VAL A 285 -34.26 20.71 -21.46
CA VAL A 285 -33.79 20.62 -20.07
C VAL A 285 -32.88 19.41 -19.85
N PHE A 286 -33.19 18.25 -20.44
CA PHE A 286 -32.31 17.08 -20.33
C PHE A 286 -31.13 17.10 -21.31
N ALA A 287 -31.11 18.01 -22.29
CA ALA A 287 -29.95 18.26 -23.14
C ALA A 287 -28.95 19.24 -22.51
N LEU A 288 -29.17 19.70 -21.27
CA LEU A 288 -28.22 20.54 -20.54
C LEU A 288 -26.86 19.84 -20.48
N ARG A 289 -25.86 20.49 -21.06
CA ARG A 289 -24.47 20.02 -21.08
C ARG A 289 -23.71 20.63 -19.93
N GLN A 290 -22.66 19.93 -19.53
CA GLN A 290 -21.70 20.48 -18.59
C GLN A 290 -20.81 21.50 -19.31
N GLU A 291 -20.91 22.78 -18.95
CA GLU A 291 -20.11 23.87 -19.57
C GLU A 291 -18.62 23.79 -19.23
N ASP A 292 -18.25 23.16 -18.10
CA ASP A 292 -16.87 23.06 -17.59
C ASP A 292 -16.24 21.66 -17.72
N ALA A 293 -16.83 20.75 -18.51
CA ALA A 293 -16.26 19.41 -18.67
C ALA A 293 -15.07 19.41 -19.64
N VAL A 294 -13.98 18.74 -19.24
CA VAL A 294 -12.80 18.46 -20.10
C VAL A 294 -13.22 17.75 -21.40
N THR A 295 -14.35 17.04 -21.38
CA THR A 295 -15.02 16.48 -22.55
C THR A 295 -16.32 17.24 -22.84
N PRO A 296 -16.40 18.03 -23.93
CA PRO A 296 -17.52 18.94 -24.22
C PRO A 296 -18.86 18.25 -24.62
N GLN A 297 -19.03 16.96 -24.33
CA GLN A 297 -20.17 16.15 -24.75
C GLN A 297 -20.94 15.46 -23.62
N GLN A 298 -20.55 15.63 -22.35
CA GLN A 298 -21.24 14.94 -21.27
C GLN A 298 -22.55 15.65 -20.90
N VAL A 299 -23.67 14.96 -21.13
CA VAL A 299 -25.02 15.42 -20.77
C VAL A 299 -25.21 15.26 -19.26
N LEU A 300 -25.80 16.27 -18.60
CA LEU A 300 -25.99 16.30 -17.15
C LEU A 300 -27.01 15.25 -16.65
N ALA A 301 -27.98 14.88 -17.49
CA ALA A 301 -28.90 13.80 -17.18
C ALA A 301 -29.48 13.14 -18.44
N ASN A 302 -29.71 11.84 -18.36
CA ASN A 302 -30.42 11.07 -19.37
C ASN A 302 -31.83 10.73 -18.87
N LEU A 303 -32.85 11.27 -19.56
CA LEU A 303 -34.25 11.00 -19.25
C LEU A 303 -34.58 9.55 -19.60
N SER A 304 -34.96 8.75 -18.60
CA SER A 304 -35.30 7.34 -18.80
C SER A 304 -36.80 7.12 -18.97
N HIS A 305 -37.64 7.88 -18.27
CA HIS A 305 -39.08 7.68 -18.28
C HIS A 305 -39.86 8.97 -18.03
N THR A 306 -41.04 9.07 -18.64
CA THR A 306 -42.00 10.16 -18.42
C THR A 306 -43.36 9.56 -18.16
N ASP A 307 -43.93 9.84 -16.99
CA ASP A 307 -45.27 9.44 -16.60
C ASP A 307 -46.15 10.70 -16.46
N ARG A 308 -47.40 10.62 -16.90
CA ARG A 308 -48.36 11.72 -16.89
C ARG A 308 -49.63 11.25 -16.20
N SER A 309 -50.13 12.05 -15.26
CA SER A 309 -51.44 11.77 -14.67
C SER A 309 -52.54 11.81 -15.73
N ALA A 310 -53.63 11.06 -15.52
CA ALA A 310 -54.74 10.97 -16.45
C ALA A 310 -55.39 12.33 -16.77
N ASP A 311 -55.34 13.27 -15.83
CA ASP A 311 -55.85 14.64 -15.98
C ASP A 311 -54.80 15.62 -16.56
N GLY A 312 -53.60 15.13 -16.88
CA GLY A 312 -52.48 15.91 -17.41
C GLY A 312 -51.88 16.94 -16.45
N SER A 313 -52.34 17.01 -15.19
CA SER A 313 -51.93 18.05 -14.25
C SER A 313 -50.58 17.79 -13.58
N ARG A 314 -50.14 16.52 -13.56
CA ARG A 314 -48.86 16.11 -12.98
C ARG A 314 -48.04 15.30 -13.96
N ILE A 315 -46.74 15.60 -14.00
CA ILE A 315 -45.78 14.89 -14.83
C ILE A 315 -44.65 14.41 -13.91
N THR A 316 -44.31 13.12 -13.98
CA THR A 316 -43.16 12.54 -13.29
C THR A 316 -42.10 12.16 -14.31
N LEU A 317 -40.96 12.81 -14.25
CA LEU A 317 -39.81 12.55 -15.11
C LEU A 317 -38.78 11.78 -14.32
N THR A 318 -38.44 10.56 -14.73
CA THR A 318 -37.35 9.80 -14.13
C THR A 318 -36.12 9.94 -14.99
N ALA A 319 -35.01 10.36 -14.41
CA ALA A 319 -33.77 10.53 -15.14
C ALA A 319 -32.57 10.03 -14.34
N ARG A 320 -31.58 9.55 -15.09
CA ARG A 320 -30.25 9.25 -14.60
C ARG A 320 -29.42 10.52 -14.66
N VAL A 321 -29.03 11.03 -13.49
CA VAL A 321 -28.25 12.25 -13.31
C VAL A 321 -26.78 11.87 -13.19
N ASN A 322 -25.93 12.57 -13.95
CA ASN A 322 -24.49 12.39 -13.93
C ASN A 322 -23.86 13.44 -13.02
N GLY A 323 -22.85 13.07 -12.23
CA GLY A 323 -22.09 14.00 -11.42
C GLY A 323 -21.28 15.00 -12.26
N LEU A 324 -21.00 16.18 -11.70
CA LEU A 324 -20.23 17.25 -12.34
C LEU A 324 -18.72 16.96 -12.49
N ARG A 325 -18.21 15.83 -12.00
CA ARG A 325 -16.78 15.50 -12.13
C ARG A 325 -16.62 14.32 -13.08
N SER A 326 -15.62 14.41 -13.95
CA SER A 326 -15.35 13.51 -15.09
C SER A 326 -14.95 12.07 -14.74
N MET A 327 -15.35 11.55 -13.57
CA MET A 327 -15.19 10.13 -13.31
C MET A 327 -16.43 9.39 -13.86
N PRO A 328 -16.23 8.42 -14.75
CA PRO A 328 -17.30 7.84 -15.58
C PRO A 328 -18.30 6.93 -14.84
N TRP A 329 -18.33 6.95 -13.51
CA TRP A 329 -19.13 6.04 -12.66
C TRP A 329 -19.98 6.76 -11.61
N TYR A 330 -20.22 8.07 -11.74
CA TYR A 330 -21.06 8.84 -10.83
C TYR A 330 -22.45 9.10 -11.42
N GLU A 331 -23.31 8.10 -11.32
CA GLU A 331 -24.70 8.18 -11.78
C GLU A 331 -25.66 7.98 -10.59
N GLY A 332 -26.70 8.82 -10.52
CA GLY A 332 -27.78 8.69 -9.55
C GLY A 332 -29.14 8.81 -10.23
N CYS A 333 -30.17 8.15 -9.69
CA CYS A 333 -31.51 8.21 -10.27
C CYS A 333 -32.37 9.20 -9.49
N TYR A 334 -33.07 10.07 -10.23
CA TYR A 334 -33.95 11.10 -9.68
C TYR A 334 -35.31 11.07 -10.34
N ALA A 335 -36.35 11.26 -9.52
CA ALA A 335 -37.70 11.54 -9.99
C ALA A 335 -37.99 13.03 -9.81
N PHE A 336 -38.26 13.71 -10.93
CA PHE A 336 -38.71 15.09 -10.97
C PHE A 336 -40.23 15.12 -11.12
N ARG A 337 -40.94 15.61 -10.11
CA ARG A 337 -42.39 15.75 -10.14
C ARG A 337 -42.74 17.19 -10.42
N VAL A 338 -43.43 17.40 -11.52
CA VAL A 338 -43.91 18.68 -12.02
C VAL A 338 -45.42 18.73 -11.78
N ASP A 339 -45.87 19.68 -10.97
CA ASP A 339 -47.28 20.00 -10.81
C ASP A 339 -47.58 21.27 -11.62
N LEU A 340 -48.35 21.13 -12.70
CA LEU A 340 -48.65 22.23 -13.61
C LEU A 340 -49.67 23.22 -13.02
N ARG A 341 -50.53 22.77 -12.10
CA ARG A 341 -51.53 23.64 -11.46
C ARG A 341 -50.87 24.53 -10.42
N ALA A 342 -50.02 23.94 -9.59
CA ALA A 342 -49.27 24.67 -8.57
C ALA A 342 -48.02 25.37 -9.14
N ARG A 343 -47.62 25.05 -10.37
CA ARG A 343 -46.37 25.49 -11.01
C ARG A 343 -45.13 25.19 -10.16
N THR A 344 -45.12 24.02 -9.53
CA THR A 344 -44.03 23.58 -8.65
C THR A 344 -43.30 22.38 -9.22
N VAL A 345 -41.99 22.35 -9.04
CA VAL A 345 -41.16 21.19 -9.38
C VAL A 345 -40.39 20.72 -8.15
N THR A 346 -40.50 19.42 -7.86
CA THR A 346 -39.74 18.74 -6.80
C THR A 346 -38.83 17.69 -7.41
N ALA A 347 -37.69 17.43 -6.77
CA ALA A 347 -36.76 16.38 -7.17
C ALA A 347 -36.50 15.47 -5.97
N ARG A 348 -36.50 14.16 -6.18
CA ARG A 348 -36.20 13.16 -5.15
C ARG A 348 -35.34 12.04 -5.69
N SER A 349 -34.27 11.71 -4.98
CA SER A 349 -33.43 10.55 -5.31
C SER A 349 -34.19 9.24 -5.13
N THR A 350 -34.03 8.31 -6.08
CA THR A 350 -34.59 6.96 -6.04
C THR A 350 -33.48 5.95 -5.72
N VAL A 351 -33.51 5.39 -4.51
CA VAL A 351 -32.39 4.68 -3.85
C VAL A 351 -31.90 3.41 -4.58
N LYS A 352 -32.67 2.85 -5.53
CA LYS A 352 -32.39 1.50 -6.08
C LYS A 352 -32.63 1.38 -7.58
N THR A 353 -31.84 2.08 -8.41
CA THR A 353 -31.92 2.08 -9.88
C THR A 353 -33.05 2.93 -10.44
N CYS A 354 -32.90 3.33 -11.71
CA CYS A 354 -33.91 4.06 -12.47
C CYS A 354 -34.97 3.04 -12.92
N SER A 355 -35.59 2.36 -11.96
CA SER A 355 -36.66 1.41 -12.23
C SER A 355 -37.90 2.17 -12.68
N VAL A 356 -38.61 1.59 -13.64
CA VAL A 356 -39.88 2.13 -14.14
C VAL A 356 -40.92 2.05 -13.01
N PRO A 357 -41.67 3.12 -12.70
CA PRO A 357 -42.81 3.00 -11.80
C PRO A 357 -43.84 2.07 -12.45
N GLY A 358 -44.11 0.91 -11.85
CA GLY A 358 -45.16 -0.04 -12.31
C GLY A 358 -44.70 -1.44 -12.74
N SER A 359 -43.43 -1.81 -12.51
CA SER A 359 -42.93 -3.20 -12.64
C SER A 359 -42.96 -3.95 -11.33
#